data_AF-A0A7Y6GLK8-F1
#
_entry.id   AF-A0A7Y6GLK8-F1
#
_cell.length_a   1.000
_cell.length_b   1.000
_cell.length_c   1.000
_cell.angle_alpha   90.00
_cell.angle_beta   90.00
_cell.angle_gamma   90.00
#
_symmetry.space_group_name_H-M   'P 1'
#
loop_
_entity.id
_entity.type
_entity.pdbx_description
1 polymer ?
#
loop_
_entity_poly.entity_id
_entity_poly.type
_entity_poly.pdbx_seq_one_letter_code
_entity_poly.pdbx_strand_id
1 'polypeptide(L)'
;MSPSAQRIDVHQHVVPAFYRAELAKAGIADAGGRALPDWSPESALRLMDLLGIATSIVSVSTPGTGFLADPAEAADLARRLNDHSAALAADHAGRFGFFATLPMPDADASVTEAVRALDDLRADGVTLLANNRGTYLGGDDQDALWQTLDDRAAVVFVHPAELPAPPVDGIPAFAADFLLDTTRAAYLLVRNGIPRRYPNVRFILSHAGGFVPYSSHRMALTIANDTGRSPLDVLDDFRS
;
A
#
# COMPACT_ATOMS: atom_id res chain seq x y z
N MET A 1 26.47 -11.63 24.32
CA MET A 1 25.27 -10.80 24.08
C MET A 1 24.37 -11.59 23.16
N SER A 2 23.15 -11.95 23.56
CA SER A 2 22.18 -12.52 22.62
C SER A 2 21.98 -11.54 21.47
N PRO A 3 21.89 -11.99 20.21
CA PRO A 3 21.52 -11.10 19.12
C PRO A 3 20.15 -10.53 19.45
N SER A 4 20.05 -9.23 19.73
CA SER A 4 18.74 -8.59 19.88
C SER A 4 17.98 -8.85 18.58
N ALA A 5 16.75 -9.36 18.66
CA ALA A 5 15.91 -9.53 17.49
C ALA A 5 15.91 -8.24 16.67
N GLN A 6 16.40 -8.30 15.43
CA GLN A 6 16.47 -7.15 14.54
C GLN A 6 15.03 -6.75 14.17
N ARG A 7 14.61 -5.54 14.54
CA ARG A 7 13.28 -5.03 14.22
C ARG A 7 13.25 -4.58 12.76
N ILE A 8 12.25 -5.04 12.02
CA ILE A 8 11.95 -4.59 10.66
C ILE A 8 10.67 -3.76 10.71
N ASP A 9 10.73 -2.53 10.23
CA ASP A 9 9.57 -1.66 10.04
C ASP A 9 9.08 -1.80 8.59
N VAL A 10 7.80 -2.12 8.40
CA VAL A 10 7.19 -2.28 7.06
C VAL A 10 6.21 -1.16 6.72
N HIS A 11 6.11 -0.13 7.57
CA HIS A 11 5.17 0.98 7.41
C HIS A 11 5.88 2.32 7.68
N GLN A 12 7.01 2.54 7.00
CA GLN A 12 7.71 3.82 6.99
C GLN A 12 7.53 4.51 5.64
N HIS A 13 7.19 5.80 5.66
CA HIS A 13 6.95 6.54 4.43
C HIS A 13 8.16 7.32 3.94
N VAL A 14 8.33 7.38 2.61
CA VAL A 14 9.32 8.19 1.92
C VAL A 14 8.64 9.34 1.18
N VAL A 15 9.16 10.56 1.35
CA VAL A 15 8.65 11.77 0.69
C VAL A 15 9.82 12.54 0.07
N PRO A 16 10.32 12.11 -1.09
CA PRO A 16 11.46 12.77 -1.74
C PRO A 16 11.13 14.21 -2.10
N ALA A 17 12.15 15.08 -2.16
CA ALA A 17 11.96 16.51 -2.46
C ALA A 17 11.23 16.75 -3.80
N PHE A 18 11.51 15.95 -4.84
CA PHE A 18 10.81 16.06 -6.12
C PHE A 18 9.33 15.68 -6.00
N TYR A 19 8.99 14.64 -5.22
CA TYR A 19 7.61 14.22 -5.01
C TYR A 19 6.82 15.27 -4.24
N ARG A 20 7.42 15.85 -3.19
CA ARG A 20 6.87 17.00 -2.48
C ARG A 20 6.59 18.17 -3.44
N ALA A 21 7.48 18.43 -4.39
CA ALA A 21 7.27 19.48 -5.39
C ALA A 21 6.10 19.15 -6.33
N GLU A 22 5.93 17.90 -6.76
CA GLU A 22 4.76 17.50 -7.56
C GLU A 22 3.45 17.64 -6.76
N LEU A 23 3.42 17.23 -5.49
CA LEU A 23 2.27 17.44 -4.61
C LEU A 23 1.93 18.92 -4.46
N ALA A 24 2.94 19.78 -4.27
CA ALA A 24 2.74 21.22 -4.15
C ALA A 24 2.18 21.86 -5.43
N LYS A 25 2.60 21.41 -6.62
CA LYS A 25 2.03 21.85 -7.91
C LYS A 25 0.54 21.49 -8.01
N ALA A 26 0.14 20.36 -7.43
CA ALA A 26 -1.26 19.93 -7.36
C ALA A 26 -2.05 20.57 -6.21
N GLY A 27 -1.44 21.48 -5.43
CA GLY A 27 -2.09 22.14 -4.29
C GLY A 27 -2.22 21.26 -3.04
N ILE A 28 -1.46 20.16 -2.96
CA ILE A 28 -1.52 19.20 -1.85
C ILE A 28 -0.41 19.51 -0.86
N ALA A 29 -0.80 19.92 0.35
CA ALA A 29 0.13 20.30 1.43
C ALA A 29 0.12 19.33 2.63
N ASP A 30 -0.89 18.46 2.70
CA ASP A 30 -1.08 17.47 3.76
C ASP A 30 -1.60 16.15 3.18
N ALA A 31 -1.52 15.09 3.97
CA ALA A 31 -2.10 13.79 3.67
C ALA A 31 -2.82 13.27 4.93
N GLY A 32 -4.10 12.90 4.81
CA GLY A 32 -4.89 12.42 5.94
C GLY A 32 -5.13 13.45 7.04
N GLY A 33 -4.99 14.75 6.76
CA GLY A 33 -5.05 15.81 7.76
C GLY A 33 -3.76 16.01 8.56
N ARG A 34 -2.61 15.52 8.07
CA ARG A 34 -1.27 15.82 8.62
C ARG A 34 -0.36 16.44 7.59
N ALA A 35 0.32 17.52 7.98
CA ALA A 35 1.34 18.16 7.15
C ALA A 35 2.41 17.16 6.71
N LEU A 36 2.84 17.28 5.45
CA LEU A 36 3.88 16.43 4.89
C LEU A 36 5.20 16.59 5.68
N PRO A 37 5.80 15.50 6.20
CA PRO A 37 6.98 15.58 7.06
C PRO A 37 8.21 16.03 6.28
N ASP A 38 9.04 16.91 6.86
CA ASP A 38 10.35 17.22 6.28
C ASP A 38 11.22 15.96 6.32
N TRP A 39 11.27 15.26 5.18
CA TRP A 39 11.81 13.92 5.07
C TRP A 39 13.16 13.97 4.36
N SER A 40 14.12 13.25 4.93
CA SER A 40 15.43 12.98 4.35
C SER A 40 15.90 11.58 4.76
N PRO A 41 16.77 10.93 3.97
CA PRO A 41 17.40 9.68 4.36
C PRO A 41 18.04 9.76 5.76
N GLU A 42 18.70 10.88 6.08
CA GLU A 42 19.37 11.08 7.36
C GLU A 42 18.37 11.21 8.52
N SER A 43 17.24 11.90 8.31
CA SER A 43 16.18 11.96 9.32
C SER A 43 15.55 10.58 9.57
N ALA A 44 15.37 9.79 8.52
CA ALA A 44 14.83 8.44 8.58
C ALA A 44 15.78 7.51 9.35
N LEU A 45 17.07 7.53 9.03
CA LEU A 45 18.10 6.75 9.74
C LEU A 45 18.19 7.13 11.21
N ARG A 46 18.16 8.43 11.54
CA ARG A 46 18.16 8.88 12.95
C ARG A 46 16.95 8.35 13.72
N LEU A 47 15.77 8.37 13.10
CA LEU A 47 14.56 7.80 13.71
C LEU A 47 14.70 6.29 13.93
N MET A 48 15.21 5.57 12.93
CA MET A 48 15.45 4.14 13.02
C MET A 48 16.41 3.79 14.16
N ASP A 49 17.55 4.50 14.24
CA ASP A 49 18.55 4.30 15.30
C ASP A 49 17.95 4.57 16.69
N LEU A 50 17.16 5.64 16.83
CA LEU A 50 16.48 6.00 18.08
C LEU A 50 15.49 4.92 18.54
N LEU A 51 14.77 4.29 17.60
CA LEU A 51 13.74 3.29 17.89
C LEU A 51 14.27 1.84 17.88
N GLY A 52 15.55 1.64 17.58
CA GLY A 52 16.17 0.33 17.43
C GLY A 52 15.64 -0.46 16.24
N ILE A 53 15.29 0.22 15.15
CA ILE A 53 14.85 -0.37 13.88
C ILE A 53 16.09 -0.70 13.05
N ALA A 54 16.27 -1.98 12.73
CA ALA A 54 17.41 -2.44 11.94
C ALA A 54 17.21 -2.08 10.46
N THR A 55 16.03 -2.40 9.93
CA THR A 55 15.68 -2.22 8.53
C THR A 55 14.28 -1.65 8.40
N SER A 56 14.08 -0.71 7.48
CA SER A 56 12.78 -0.19 7.12
C SER A 56 12.47 -0.46 5.66
N ILE A 57 11.31 -1.05 5.39
CA ILE A 57 10.78 -1.20 4.03
C ILE A 57 9.94 0.04 3.76
N VAL A 58 10.49 0.98 2.99
CA VAL A 58 9.84 2.27 2.76
C VAL A 58 8.82 2.20 1.63
N SER A 59 7.81 3.05 1.70
CA SER A 59 6.83 3.21 0.62
C SER A 59 6.28 4.64 0.53
N VAL A 60 5.71 4.99 -0.62
CA VAL A 60 5.00 6.26 -0.79
C VAL A 60 3.58 6.09 -0.27
N SER A 61 3.16 6.94 0.67
CA SER A 61 1.79 6.92 1.21
C SER A 61 0.78 7.58 0.26
N THR A 62 -0.50 7.58 0.65
CA THR A 62 -1.53 8.43 0.01
C THR A 62 -1.03 9.88 -0.15
N PRO A 63 -1.27 10.54 -1.30
CA PRO A 63 -2.11 10.11 -2.43
C PRO A 63 -1.42 9.22 -3.47
N GLY A 64 -0.19 8.75 -3.23
CA GLY A 64 0.58 8.00 -4.23
C GLY A 64 0.74 8.82 -5.51
N THR A 65 0.34 8.25 -6.65
CA THR A 65 0.24 8.97 -7.93
C THR A 65 -1.20 9.35 -8.30
N GLY A 66 -2.19 8.98 -7.48
CA GLY A 66 -3.62 9.10 -7.80
C GLY A 66 -4.14 10.54 -7.87
N PHE A 67 -3.34 11.54 -7.49
CA PHE A 67 -3.68 12.95 -7.66
C PHE A 67 -3.47 13.44 -9.11
N LEU A 68 -2.71 12.72 -9.92
CA LEU A 68 -2.50 13.04 -11.34
C LEU A 68 -3.67 12.50 -12.17
N ALA A 69 -4.20 13.35 -13.06
CA ALA A 69 -5.33 12.99 -13.91
C ALA A 69 -4.88 12.30 -15.21
N ASP A 70 -3.66 12.60 -15.69
CA ASP A 70 -3.06 11.95 -16.85
C ASP A 70 -2.38 10.62 -16.41
N PRO A 71 -2.83 9.47 -16.92
CA PRO A 71 -2.22 8.18 -16.60
C PRO A 71 -0.73 8.09 -16.95
N ALA A 72 -0.28 8.76 -18.02
CA ALA A 72 1.12 8.76 -18.42
C ALA A 72 1.99 9.54 -17.42
N GLU A 73 1.50 10.67 -16.89
CA GLU A 73 2.18 11.41 -15.83
C GLU A 73 2.21 10.61 -14.52
N ALA A 74 1.12 9.91 -14.19
CA ALA A 74 1.07 9.03 -13.03
C ALA A 74 2.09 7.89 -13.13
N ALA A 75 2.19 7.25 -14.31
CA ALA A 75 3.16 6.19 -14.57
C ALA A 75 4.61 6.70 -14.52
N ASP A 76 4.91 7.87 -15.11
CA ASP A 76 6.24 8.49 -15.01
C ASP A 76 6.62 8.79 -13.56
N LEU A 77 5.69 9.34 -12.78
CA LEU A 77 5.93 9.63 -11.38
C LEU A 77 6.18 8.36 -10.57
N ALA A 78 5.39 7.30 -10.78
CA ALA A 78 5.60 6.01 -10.13
C ALA A 78 7.01 5.45 -10.41
N ARG A 79 7.46 5.51 -11.68
CA ARG A 79 8.81 5.10 -12.07
C ARG A 79 9.89 5.86 -11.33
N ARG A 80 9.80 7.19 -11.30
CA ARG A 80 10.77 8.06 -10.61
C ARG A 80 10.80 7.81 -9.10
N LEU A 81 9.65 7.55 -8.49
CA LEU A 81 9.54 7.17 -7.07
C LEU A 81 10.22 5.83 -6.79
N ASN A 82 10.04 4.85 -7.67
CA ASN A 82 10.64 3.53 -7.55
C ASN A 82 12.15 3.57 -7.78
N ASP A 83 12.62 4.33 -8.77
CA ASP A 83 14.05 4.52 -9.02
C ASP A 83 14.73 5.21 -7.83
N HIS A 84 14.07 6.21 -7.22
CA HIS A 84 14.56 6.84 -6.00
C HIS A 84 14.62 5.86 -4.82
N SER A 85 13.56 5.07 -4.61
CA SER A 85 13.51 4.10 -3.52
C SER A 85 14.54 2.97 -3.68
N ALA A 86 14.77 2.53 -4.92
CA ALA A 86 15.81 1.56 -5.25
C ALA A 86 17.22 2.14 -4.99
N ALA A 87 17.47 3.38 -5.39
CA ALA A 87 18.73 4.06 -5.09
C ALA A 87 18.95 4.22 -3.58
N LEU A 88 17.91 4.62 -2.83
CA LEU A 88 17.96 4.73 -1.37
C LEU A 88 18.31 3.38 -0.70
N ALA A 89 17.70 2.29 -1.15
CA ALA A 89 17.99 0.94 -0.66
C ALA A 89 19.43 0.52 -0.98
N ALA A 90 19.93 0.84 -2.17
CA ALA A 90 21.30 0.53 -2.58
C ALA A 90 22.34 1.35 -1.78
N ASP A 91 22.13 2.65 -1.63
CA ASP A 91 23.04 3.57 -0.94
C ASP A 91 23.15 3.28 0.56
N HIS A 92 22.12 2.64 1.14
CA HIS A 92 22.07 2.26 2.54
C HIS A 92 21.73 0.77 2.72
N ALA A 93 22.46 -0.08 2.01
CA ALA A 93 22.26 -1.53 2.02
C ALA A 93 22.09 -2.11 3.44
N GLY A 94 21.01 -2.87 3.63
CA GLY A 94 20.64 -3.48 4.92
C GLY A 94 19.88 -2.54 5.88
N ARG A 95 19.82 -1.24 5.62
CA ARG A 95 19.00 -0.28 6.39
C ARG A 95 17.66 0.00 5.71
N PHE A 96 17.63 0.08 4.39
CA PHE A 96 16.39 0.28 3.65
C PHE A 96 16.12 -0.88 2.68
N GLY A 97 14.86 -1.27 2.63
CA GLY A 97 14.22 -1.94 1.49
C GLY A 97 13.06 -1.07 1.02
N PHE A 98 12.29 -1.51 0.02
CA PHE A 98 11.14 -0.73 -0.44
C PHE A 98 10.02 -1.55 -1.05
N PHE A 99 8.79 -1.04 -0.87
CA PHE A 99 7.63 -1.46 -1.62
C PHE A 99 7.38 -0.49 -2.77
N ALA A 100 7.40 -1.01 -4.00
CA ALA A 100 7.24 -0.20 -5.20
C ALA A 100 5.84 0.41 -5.31
N THR A 101 5.78 1.67 -5.72
CA THR A 101 4.55 2.40 -6.03
C THR A 101 4.05 1.99 -7.42
N LEU A 102 2.76 1.69 -7.54
CA LEU A 102 2.13 1.36 -8.82
C LEU A 102 1.10 2.44 -9.22
N PRO A 103 1.03 2.84 -10.51
CA PRO A 103 0.16 3.91 -11.00
C PRO A 103 -1.31 3.48 -11.16
N MET A 104 -1.88 2.89 -10.13
CA MET A 104 -3.32 2.59 -10.10
C MET A 104 -4.15 3.88 -10.21
N PRO A 105 -5.32 3.84 -10.89
CA PRO A 105 -6.06 2.67 -11.34
C PRO A 105 -5.69 2.15 -12.74
N ASP A 106 -4.62 2.64 -13.38
CA ASP A 106 -4.17 2.12 -14.68
C ASP A 106 -3.53 0.73 -14.49
N ALA A 107 -4.29 -0.33 -14.77
CA ALA A 107 -3.86 -1.71 -14.56
C ALA A 107 -2.70 -2.11 -15.47
N ASP A 108 -2.70 -1.68 -16.74
CA ASP A 108 -1.67 -2.04 -17.72
C ASP A 108 -0.33 -1.36 -17.39
N ALA A 109 -0.37 -0.07 -17.02
CA ALA A 109 0.80 0.63 -16.53
C ALA A 109 1.30 0.04 -15.20
N SER A 110 0.39 -0.38 -14.33
CA SER A 110 0.73 -1.03 -13.06
C SER A 110 1.36 -2.41 -13.25
N VAL A 111 0.89 -3.22 -14.19
CA VAL A 111 1.53 -4.48 -14.57
C VAL A 111 2.95 -4.21 -15.06
N THR A 112 3.11 -3.28 -16.00
CA THR A 112 4.42 -2.93 -16.57
C THR A 112 5.41 -2.51 -15.49
N GLU A 113 4.96 -1.66 -14.57
CA GLU A 113 5.83 -1.17 -13.49
C GLU A 113 6.07 -2.20 -12.40
N ALA A 114 5.11 -3.07 -12.08
CA ALA A 114 5.30 -4.17 -11.14
C ALA A 114 6.38 -5.15 -11.62
N VAL A 115 6.35 -5.53 -12.92
CA VAL A 115 7.37 -6.38 -13.54
C VAL A 115 8.75 -5.74 -13.38
N ARG A 116 8.90 -4.48 -13.80
CA ARG A 116 10.19 -3.77 -13.70
C ARG A 116 10.67 -3.64 -12.25
N ALA A 117 9.80 -3.23 -11.35
CA ALA A 117 10.19 -2.97 -9.97
C ALA A 117 10.60 -4.24 -9.23
N LEU A 118 9.88 -5.35 -9.43
CA LEU A 118 10.17 -6.63 -8.78
C LEU A 118 11.37 -7.34 -9.44
N ASP A 119 11.46 -7.33 -10.77
CA ASP A 119 12.46 -8.13 -11.49
C ASP A 119 13.80 -7.38 -11.66
N ASP A 120 13.74 -6.09 -12.02
CA ASP A 120 14.92 -5.29 -12.33
C ASP A 120 15.41 -4.50 -11.11
N LEU A 121 14.51 -3.80 -10.42
CA LEU A 121 14.87 -2.98 -9.24
C LEU A 121 14.97 -3.79 -7.94
N ARG A 122 14.51 -5.04 -7.95
CA ARG A 122 14.51 -5.94 -6.78
C ARG A 122 13.75 -5.36 -5.58
N ALA A 123 12.61 -4.73 -5.83
CA ALA A 123 11.71 -4.29 -4.77
C ALA A 123 11.31 -5.46 -3.87
N ASP A 124 11.15 -5.22 -2.56
CA ASP A 124 10.73 -6.22 -1.57
C ASP A 124 9.23 -6.57 -1.67
N GLY A 125 8.51 -5.85 -2.52
CA GLY A 125 7.07 -5.98 -2.78
C GLY A 125 6.52 -4.71 -3.43
N VAL A 126 5.21 -4.54 -3.38
CA VAL A 126 4.51 -3.36 -3.90
C VAL A 126 3.62 -2.72 -2.84
N THR A 127 3.44 -1.41 -2.92
CA THR A 127 2.42 -0.68 -2.16
C THR A 127 1.26 -0.35 -3.07
N LEU A 128 0.07 -0.75 -2.64
CA LEU A 128 -1.19 -0.41 -3.29
C LEU A 128 -2.05 0.41 -2.34
N LEU A 129 -2.61 1.51 -2.84
CA LEU A 129 -3.64 2.22 -2.10
C LEU A 129 -4.94 1.41 -2.10
N ALA A 130 -5.62 1.32 -0.95
CA ALA A 130 -6.87 0.60 -0.78
C ALA A 130 -7.94 1.04 -1.79
N ASN A 131 -7.96 2.33 -2.13
CA ASN A 131 -8.65 2.85 -3.29
C ASN A 131 -7.85 3.95 -4.01
N ASN A 132 -8.11 4.11 -5.31
CA ASN A 132 -7.65 5.26 -6.09
C ASN A 132 -8.88 5.99 -6.65
N ARG A 133 -9.23 7.13 -6.03
CA ARG A 133 -10.38 7.97 -6.41
C ARG A 133 -11.70 7.18 -6.47
N GLY A 134 -11.90 6.26 -5.53
CA GLY A 134 -13.08 5.40 -5.47
C GLY A 134 -12.96 4.07 -6.21
N THR A 135 -11.90 3.85 -7.00
CA THR A 135 -11.59 2.54 -7.57
C THR A 135 -10.88 1.70 -6.53
N TYR A 136 -11.60 0.76 -5.90
CA TYR A 136 -11.07 -0.08 -4.82
C TYR A 136 -10.26 -1.27 -5.34
N LEU A 137 -9.27 -1.70 -4.55
CA LEU A 137 -8.61 -2.98 -4.76
C LEU A 137 -9.60 -4.15 -4.66
N GLY A 138 -9.43 -5.12 -5.54
CA GLY A 138 -10.34 -6.26 -5.66
C GLY A 138 -11.60 -5.94 -6.46
N GLY A 139 -11.72 -4.74 -7.04
CA GLY A 139 -12.73 -4.43 -8.06
C GLY A 139 -12.45 -5.10 -9.40
N ASP A 140 -13.27 -4.75 -10.39
CA ASP A 140 -13.14 -5.26 -11.75
C ASP A 140 -11.86 -4.74 -12.44
N ASP A 141 -11.47 -5.37 -13.56
CA ASP A 141 -10.34 -4.97 -14.42
C ASP A 141 -8.94 -4.94 -13.77
N GLN A 142 -8.74 -5.72 -12.70
CA GLN A 142 -7.44 -5.83 -11.99
C GLN A 142 -6.76 -7.19 -12.14
N ASP A 143 -7.37 -8.13 -12.88
CA ASP A 143 -6.91 -9.52 -12.95
C ASP A 143 -5.48 -9.67 -13.49
N ALA A 144 -5.11 -8.89 -14.51
CA ALA A 144 -3.75 -8.93 -15.06
C ALA A 144 -2.70 -8.49 -14.03
N LEU A 145 -3.03 -7.49 -13.20
CA LEU A 145 -2.17 -7.06 -12.11
C LEU A 145 -2.03 -8.16 -11.06
N TRP A 146 -3.14 -8.75 -10.61
CA TRP A 146 -3.11 -9.80 -9.60
C TRP A 146 -2.36 -11.04 -10.08
N GLN A 147 -2.55 -11.47 -11.33
CA GLN A 147 -1.76 -12.56 -11.93
C GLN A 147 -0.26 -12.23 -11.95
N THR A 148 0.10 -11.01 -12.35
CA THR A 148 1.49 -10.55 -12.41
C THR A 148 2.17 -10.59 -11.04
N LEU A 149 1.44 -10.21 -9.98
CA LEU A 149 1.90 -10.23 -8.60
C LEU A 149 1.97 -11.67 -8.05
N ASP A 150 1.00 -12.52 -8.42
CA ASP A 150 0.97 -13.94 -8.04
C ASP A 150 2.15 -14.73 -8.60
N ASP A 151 2.44 -14.55 -9.89
CA ASP A 151 3.56 -15.20 -10.59
C ASP A 151 4.92 -14.91 -9.91
N ARG A 152 5.00 -13.81 -9.15
CA ARG A 152 6.20 -13.35 -8.44
C ARG A 152 6.14 -13.61 -6.93
N ALA A 153 5.07 -14.24 -6.44
CA ALA A 153 4.79 -14.40 -5.01
C ALA A 153 4.96 -13.08 -4.22
N ALA A 154 4.48 -11.98 -4.82
CA ALA A 154 4.78 -10.64 -4.35
C ALA A 154 4.15 -10.35 -2.98
N VAL A 155 4.86 -9.58 -2.17
CA VAL A 155 4.28 -8.94 -0.98
C VAL A 155 3.53 -7.69 -1.42
N VAL A 156 2.26 -7.58 -1.03
CA VAL A 156 1.40 -6.43 -1.31
C VAL A 156 1.08 -5.73 0.00
N PHE A 157 1.70 -4.58 0.22
CA PHE A 157 1.36 -3.68 1.31
C PHE A 157 0.19 -2.79 0.92
N VAL A 158 -0.95 -2.97 1.57
CA VAL A 158 -2.16 -2.17 1.34
C VAL A 158 -2.16 -0.99 2.30
N HIS A 159 -2.02 0.20 1.75
CA HIS A 159 -2.10 1.46 2.48
C HIS A 159 -3.44 2.15 2.21
N PRO A 160 -4.10 2.79 3.19
CA PRO A 160 -5.33 3.52 2.93
C PRO A 160 -5.11 4.76 2.06
N ALA A 161 -6.16 5.19 1.37
CA ALA A 161 -6.26 6.52 0.80
C ALA A 161 -7.36 7.34 1.51
N GLU A 162 -7.61 8.55 1.03
CA GLU A 162 -8.81 9.28 1.42
C GLU A 162 -10.05 8.47 1.04
N LEU A 163 -11.05 8.43 1.93
CA LEU A 163 -12.31 7.79 1.61
C LEU A 163 -12.99 8.53 0.45
N PRO A 164 -13.64 7.82 -0.49
CA PRO A 164 -14.49 8.42 -1.51
C PRO A 164 -15.84 8.84 -0.90
N ALA A 165 -15.79 9.63 0.17
CA ALA A 165 -16.92 10.14 0.92
C ALA A 165 -16.58 11.53 1.48
N PRO A 166 -17.56 12.40 1.74
CA PRO A 166 -17.30 13.66 2.42
C PRO A 166 -16.64 13.42 3.79
N PRO A 167 -15.65 14.24 4.17
CA PRO A 167 -15.04 14.15 5.51
C PRO A 167 -16.06 14.53 6.58
N VAL A 168 -15.84 14.02 7.79
CA VAL A 168 -16.61 14.42 8.97
C VAL A 168 -15.83 15.46 9.76
N ASP A 169 -16.39 16.64 9.93
CA ASP A 169 -15.76 17.74 10.66
C ASP A 169 -15.31 17.29 12.07
N GLY A 170 -14.05 17.56 12.39
CA GLY A 170 -13.43 17.20 13.68
C GLY A 170 -12.90 15.77 13.77
N ILE A 171 -13.04 14.94 12.73
CA ILE A 171 -12.47 13.59 12.66
C ILE A 171 -11.35 13.56 11.62
N PRO A 172 -10.07 13.52 12.04
CA PRO A 172 -8.96 13.37 11.10
C PRO A 172 -9.01 12.01 10.39
N ALA A 173 -8.77 11.99 9.09
CA ALA A 173 -8.87 10.76 8.29
C ALA A 173 -7.96 9.63 8.80
N PHE A 174 -6.73 9.97 9.23
CA PHE A 174 -5.79 8.98 9.78
C PHE A 174 -6.30 8.28 11.05
N ALA A 175 -7.24 8.89 11.79
CA ALA A 175 -7.72 8.37 13.06
C ALA A 175 -8.86 7.36 12.91
N ALA A 176 -9.68 7.48 11.87
CA ALA A 176 -10.87 6.65 11.69
C ALA A 176 -11.05 6.18 10.23
N ASP A 177 -11.05 7.10 9.28
CA ASP A 177 -11.41 6.84 7.89
C ASP A 177 -10.40 5.92 7.19
N PHE A 178 -9.12 6.06 7.48
CA PHE A 178 -8.06 5.20 6.94
C PHE A 178 -8.23 3.73 7.35
N LEU A 179 -8.71 3.47 8.58
CA LEU A 179 -8.99 2.11 9.03
C LEU A 179 -10.20 1.55 8.27
N LEU A 180 -11.22 2.37 8.05
CA LEU A 180 -12.39 2.00 7.26
C LEU A 180 -12.04 1.74 5.79
N ASP A 181 -11.16 2.55 5.19
CA ASP A 181 -10.75 2.39 3.80
C ASP A 181 -10.01 1.07 3.56
N THR A 182 -9.04 0.76 4.43
CA THR A 182 -8.34 -0.54 4.43
C THR A 182 -9.32 -1.71 4.59
N THR A 183 -10.32 -1.53 5.46
CA THR A 183 -11.36 -2.53 5.71
C THR A 183 -12.23 -2.79 4.47
N ARG A 184 -12.57 -1.73 3.72
CA ARG A 184 -13.35 -1.85 2.47
C ARG A 184 -12.58 -2.60 1.39
N ALA A 185 -11.29 -2.29 1.21
CA ALA A 185 -10.44 -3.02 0.28
C ALA A 185 -10.33 -4.50 0.65
N ALA A 186 -10.05 -4.83 1.91
CA ALA A 186 -9.99 -6.22 2.38
C ALA A 186 -11.31 -6.97 2.16
N TYR A 187 -12.45 -6.32 2.45
CA TYR A 187 -13.76 -6.89 2.17
C TYR A 187 -13.93 -7.23 0.68
N LEU A 188 -13.57 -6.31 -0.22
CA LEU A 188 -13.76 -6.50 -1.65
C LEU A 188 -12.80 -7.57 -2.22
N LEU A 189 -11.53 -7.57 -1.80
CA LEU A 189 -10.55 -8.60 -2.11
C LEU A 189 -11.07 -10.00 -1.77
N VAL A 190 -11.56 -10.20 -0.55
CA VAL A 190 -12.09 -11.50 -0.10
C VAL A 190 -13.41 -11.83 -0.78
N ARG A 191 -14.33 -10.86 -0.89
CA ARG A 191 -15.63 -11.05 -1.55
C ARG A 191 -15.46 -11.53 -2.99
N ASN A 192 -14.51 -10.95 -3.72
CA ASN A 192 -14.25 -11.26 -5.11
C ASN A 192 -13.19 -12.36 -5.30
N GLY A 193 -12.79 -13.01 -4.21
CA GLY A 193 -11.98 -14.24 -4.23
C GLY A 193 -10.52 -14.02 -4.64
N ILE A 194 -9.99 -12.80 -4.50
CA ILE A 194 -8.62 -12.47 -4.90
C ILE A 194 -7.59 -13.39 -4.21
N PRO A 195 -7.59 -13.58 -2.87
CA PRO A 195 -6.63 -14.48 -2.22
C PRO A 195 -6.76 -15.95 -2.66
N ARG A 196 -7.94 -16.37 -3.14
CA ARG A 196 -8.16 -17.75 -3.63
C ARG A 196 -7.68 -17.94 -5.07
N ARG A 197 -7.86 -16.93 -5.90
CA ARG A 197 -7.45 -16.94 -7.32
C ARG A 197 -5.94 -16.73 -7.47
N TYR A 198 -5.35 -15.98 -6.56
CA TYR A 198 -3.95 -15.55 -6.56
C TYR A 198 -3.29 -15.89 -5.21
N PRO A 199 -3.11 -17.19 -4.92
CA PRO A 199 -2.72 -17.68 -3.59
C PRO A 199 -1.25 -17.43 -3.21
N ASN A 200 -0.40 -17.02 -4.14
CA ASN A 200 1.01 -16.73 -3.88
C ASN A 200 1.22 -15.27 -3.44
N VAL A 201 0.22 -14.40 -3.63
CA VAL A 201 0.27 -13.01 -3.15
C VAL A 201 0.17 -12.98 -1.63
N ARG A 202 1.08 -12.23 -0.98
CA ARG A 202 1.12 -12.08 0.48
C ARG A 202 0.70 -10.68 0.87
N PHE A 203 -0.44 -10.53 1.53
CA PHE A 203 -0.98 -9.23 1.90
C PHE A 203 -0.45 -8.75 3.26
N ILE A 204 -0.08 -7.46 3.32
CA ILE A 204 0.12 -6.72 4.57
C ILE A 204 -0.92 -5.61 4.59
N LEU A 205 -1.90 -5.71 5.49
CA LEU A 205 -2.90 -4.65 5.66
C LEU A 205 -2.43 -3.67 6.73
N SER A 206 -2.38 -2.38 6.37
CA SER A 206 -2.02 -1.29 7.28
C SER A 206 -2.87 -1.28 8.56
N HIS A 207 -2.32 -0.70 9.63
CA HIS A 207 -3.05 -0.43 10.88
C HIS A 207 -3.73 -1.67 11.49
N ALA A 208 -3.00 -2.80 11.54
CA ALA A 208 -3.50 -4.09 12.01
C ALA A 208 -4.74 -4.60 11.26
N GLY A 209 -4.85 -4.31 9.95
CA GLY A 209 -6.00 -4.70 9.14
C GLY A 209 -7.22 -3.79 9.29
N GLY A 210 -7.05 -2.59 9.83
CA GLY A 210 -8.16 -1.68 10.12
C GLY A 210 -9.15 -2.31 11.09
N PHE A 211 -10.39 -2.52 10.65
CA PHE A 211 -11.43 -3.17 11.44
C PHE A 211 -11.62 -4.65 11.11
N VAL A 212 -10.86 -5.22 10.17
CA VAL A 212 -11.03 -6.62 9.74
C VAL A 212 -10.92 -7.61 10.90
N PRO A 213 -9.88 -7.57 11.78
CA PRO A 213 -9.81 -8.55 12.87
C PRO A 213 -11.00 -8.50 13.83
N TYR A 214 -11.57 -7.31 14.04
CA TYR A 214 -12.73 -7.12 14.91
C TYR A 214 -14.06 -7.52 14.26
N SER A 215 -14.20 -7.32 12.93
CA SER A 215 -15.49 -7.40 12.24
C SER A 215 -15.58 -8.49 11.17
N SER A 216 -14.54 -9.31 11.01
CA SER A 216 -14.46 -10.40 10.02
C SER A 216 -15.65 -11.35 10.06
N HIS A 217 -16.15 -11.75 11.23
CA HIS A 217 -17.32 -12.62 11.33
C HIS A 217 -18.59 -11.98 10.77
N ARG A 218 -18.78 -10.67 10.97
CA ARG A 218 -19.91 -9.94 10.38
C ARG A 218 -19.77 -9.88 8.86
N MET A 219 -18.57 -9.58 8.35
CA MET A 219 -18.29 -9.55 6.92
C MET A 219 -18.49 -10.91 6.27
N ALA A 220 -18.01 -11.97 6.90
CA ALA A 220 -18.09 -13.34 6.40
C ALA A 220 -19.54 -13.79 6.21
N LEU A 221 -20.43 -13.48 7.16
CA LEU A 221 -21.87 -13.75 7.01
C LEU A 221 -22.49 -12.99 5.83
N THR A 222 -22.13 -11.72 5.63
CA THR A 222 -22.63 -10.93 4.49
C THR A 222 -22.13 -11.49 3.17
N ILE A 223 -20.83 -11.77 3.05
CA ILE A 223 -20.22 -12.32 1.84
C ILE A 223 -20.78 -13.71 1.54
N ALA A 224 -20.96 -14.57 2.55
CA ALA A 224 -21.55 -15.89 2.40
C ALA A 224 -22.97 -15.83 1.84
N ASN A 225 -23.80 -14.94 2.37
CA ASN A 225 -25.17 -14.75 1.89
C ASN A 225 -25.22 -14.24 0.44
N ASP A 226 -24.29 -13.37 0.06
CA ASP A 226 -24.23 -12.76 -1.28
C ASP A 226 -23.62 -13.71 -2.33
N THR A 227 -22.59 -14.46 -1.96
CA THR A 227 -21.82 -15.31 -2.90
C THR A 227 -22.18 -16.79 -2.85
N GLY A 228 -22.98 -17.22 -1.87
CA GLY A 228 -23.29 -18.63 -1.60
C GLY A 228 -22.14 -19.44 -1.00
N ARG A 229 -21.00 -18.80 -0.68
CA ARG A 229 -19.85 -19.47 -0.05
C ARG A 229 -20.09 -19.78 1.42
N SER A 230 -19.38 -20.79 1.93
CA SER A 230 -19.34 -21.09 3.37
C SER A 230 -18.77 -19.90 4.16
N PRO A 231 -19.41 -19.46 5.27
CA PRO A 231 -18.84 -18.44 6.15
C PRO A 231 -17.47 -18.80 6.71
N LEU A 232 -17.18 -20.10 6.88
CA LEU A 232 -15.87 -20.57 7.37
C LEU A 232 -14.79 -20.37 6.32
N ASP A 233 -15.07 -20.70 5.05
CA ASP A 233 -14.15 -20.45 3.94
C ASP A 233 -13.83 -18.95 3.81
N VAL A 234 -14.84 -18.09 3.97
CA VAL A 234 -14.63 -16.64 3.91
C VAL A 234 -13.78 -16.13 5.08
N LEU A 235 -13.94 -16.71 6.27
CA LEU A 235 -13.08 -16.38 7.42
C LEU A 235 -11.63 -16.84 7.19
N ASP A 236 -11.43 -17.97 6.51
CA ASP A 236 -10.09 -18.43 6.16
C ASP A 236 -9.46 -17.54 5.07
N ASP A 237 -10.24 -17.05 4.10
CA ASP A 237 -9.78 -16.06 3.11
C ASP A 237 -9.35 -14.72 3.77
N PHE A 238 -9.93 -14.33 4.91
CA PHE A 238 -9.46 -13.16 5.67
C PHE A 238 -8.17 -13.40 6.46
N ARG A 239 -7.77 -14.67 6.65
CA ARG A 239 -6.56 -15.06 7.40
C ARG A 239 -5.35 -15.31 6.50
N SER A 240 -5.58 -15.58 5.22
CA SER A 240 -4.56 -15.89 4.21
C SER A 240 -3.74 -14.67 3.79
#